data_AF-A0A535ERR8-F1
#
_entry.id   AF-A0A535ERR8-F1
#
_cell.length_a   1.000
_cell.length_b   1.000
_cell.length_c   1.000
_cell.angle_alpha   90.00
_cell.angle_beta   90.00
_cell.angle_gamma   90.00
#
_symmetry.space_group_name_H-M   'P 1'
#
loop_
_entity.id
_entity.type
_entity.pdbx_description
1 polymer ?
#
loop_
_entity_poly.entity_id
_entity_poly.type
_entity_poly.pdbx_seq_one_letter_code
_entity_poly.pdbx_strand_id
1 'polypeptide(L)'
;MRVEGLELRGDLPGGRRELRLRIGTFTVVVVEIPGRSLSEREWDLIRRARESYPAMWGDHDSDACAHDPLDGAEAPYRAWHYVACVTGDGEPGKLVVMRKVTLAPGEMTAEQRADPGDLLPLDIRFWTVRTDVGSASLWDALRNHARQLAPGEDNPEFRIASMGRVAAYPHGEQQRTARERERTAIAFAAIQLLATHGDPSLLHVWSLCPELRDRVVCVHDADGTFVTPDFVPTEDVLGLAPGSVRLDNNSAVVQEHKTHYPGYFIDNEDASRIIAGLLDHGRLTPADLREPAMLLAAKESVSGGDGALLCELNTLVAAPDHRRLAELLTRPRLFQYLVPLLTGRRPPARMSAAELRNMLVRDAGDGPFSATVTPAAWATSAWAVVEAAERKYGGVVEQPTATVGSGRLARLSWGTEAAAASVQ
;
A
#
# COMPACT_ATOMS: atom_id res chain seq x y z
N MET A 1 9.48 12.45 -26.62
CA MET A 1 10.22 12.22 -25.37
C MET A 1 10.57 10.73 -25.35
N ARG A 2 11.83 10.35 -25.11
CA ARG A 2 12.28 8.95 -25.20
C ARG A 2 12.69 8.49 -23.81
N VAL A 3 11.86 7.69 -23.15
CA VAL A 3 12.35 6.74 -22.15
C VAL A 3 13.18 5.74 -22.95
N GLU A 4 14.50 5.80 -22.82
CA GLU A 4 15.37 4.87 -23.54
C GLU A 4 15.27 3.47 -22.91
N GLY A 5 15.32 2.43 -23.75
CA GLY A 5 15.38 1.05 -23.25
C GLY A 5 14.10 0.55 -22.57
N LEU A 6 12.93 1.09 -22.91
CA LEU A 6 11.66 0.46 -22.56
C LEU A 6 11.50 -0.84 -23.36
N GLU A 7 11.54 -1.97 -22.68
CA GLU A 7 11.37 -3.30 -23.28
C GLU A 7 10.32 -4.08 -22.49
N LEU A 8 9.26 -4.49 -23.17
CA LEU A 8 8.25 -5.39 -22.61
C LEU A 8 8.43 -6.78 -23.22
N ARG A 9 8.61 -7.79 -22.36
CA ARG A 9 8.70 -9.19 -22.74
C ARG A 9 7.47 -9.93 -22.23
N GLY A 10 6.65 -10.41 -23.15
CA GLY A 10 5.53 -11.31 -22.86
C GLY A 10 5.95 -12.79 -22.90
N ASP A 11 5.02 -13.66 -22.51
CA ASP A 11 5.07 -15.12 -22.72
C ASP A 11 6.34 -15.81 -22.17
N LEU A 12 6.87 -15.30 -21.06
CA LEU A 12 7.98 -15.96 -20.37
C LEU A 12 7.48 -17.23 -19.65
N PRO A 13 8.37 -18.19 -19.35
CA PRO A 13 8.00 -19.47 -18.73
C PRO A 13 7.09 -19.30 -17.51
N GLY A 14 6.05 -20.14 -17.40
CA GLY A 14 5.05 -20.08 -16.32
C GLY A 14 4.15 -18.84 -16.36
N GLY A 15 3.93 -18.25 -17.54
CA GLY A 15 3.01 -17.12 -17.73
C GLY A 15 3.54 -15.78 -17.22
N ARG A 16 4.87 -15.64 -17.12
CA ARG A 16 5.51 -14.42 -16.63
C ARG A 16 5.52 -13.33 -17.70
N ARG A 17 5.55 -12.08 -17.24
CA ARG A 17 5.81 -10.90 -18.08
C ARG A 17 6.91 -10.06 -17.43
N GLU A 18 7.72 -9.41 -18.23
CA GLU A 18 8.81 -8.58 -17.73
C GLU A 18 8.81 -7.21 -18.41
N LEU A 19 8.92 -6.17 -17.60
CA LEU A 19 9.15 -4.80 -18.06
C LEU A 19 10.57 -4.38 -17.67
N ARG A 20 11.31 -3.86 -18.64
CA ARG A 20 12.60 -3.19 -18.42
C ARG A 20 12.47 -1.74 -18.84
N LEU A 21 13.06 -0.86 -18.06
CA LEU A 21 13.17 0.57 -18.37
C LEU A 21 14.50 1.10 -17.84
N ARG A 22 15.00 2.15 -18.48
CA ARG A 22 16.15 2.91 -18.02
C ARG A 22 15.72 4.34 -17.77
N ILE A 23 16.04 4.86 -16.58
CA ILE A 23 15.79 6.26 -16.19
C ILE A 23 17.12 6.84 -15.74
N GLY A 24 17.80 7.55 -16.64
CA GLY A 24 19.15 8.04 -16.40
C GLY A 24 20.15 6.93 -16.05
N THR A 25 20.71 6.99 -14.83
CA THR A 25 21.61 5.97 -14.27
C THR A 25 20.87 4.76 -13.70
N PHE A 26 19.55 4.82 -13.57
CA PHE A 26 18.78 3.72 -12.99
C PHE A 26 18.37 2.72 -14.04
N THR A 27 18.58 1.44 -13.75
CA THR A 27 17.99 0.32 -14.47
C THR A 27 16.89 -0.27 -13.61
N VAL A 28 15.69 -0.41 -14.16
CA VAL A 28 14.56 -1.03 -13.45
C VAL A 28 14.07 -2.23 -14.24
N VAL A 29 13.95 -3.36 -13.55
CA VAL A 29 13.38 -4.58 -14.07
C VAL A 29 12.22 -4.99 -13.18
N VAL A 30 11.05 -5.16 -13.77
CA VAL A 30 9.85 -5.64 -13.09
C VAL A 30 9.43 -6.95 -13.70
N VAL A 31 9.23 -7.97 -12.88
CA VAL A 31 8.65 -9.25 -13.30
C VAL A 31 7.27 -9.41 -12.68
N GLU A 32 6.28 -9.68 -13.51
CA GLU A 32 4.97 -10.18 -13.09
C GLU A 32 5.00 -11.71 -13.05
N ILE A 33 4.63 -12.28 -11.91
CA ILE A 33 4.70 -13.72 -11.62
C ILE A 33 3.31 -14.18 -11.18
N PRO A 34 2.64 -15.08 -11.93
CA PRO A 34 1.40 -15.69 -11.47
C PRO A 34 1.60 -16.48 -10.18
N GLY A 35 0.73 -16.31 -9.19
CA GLY A 35 0.84 -16.96 -7.87
C GLY A 35 0.92 -18.49 -7.94
N ARG A 36 0.21 -19.11 -8.89
CA ARG A 36 0.23 -20.57 -9.12
C ARG A 36 1.52 -21.09 -9.76
N SER A 37 2.37 -20.21 -10.25
CA SER A 37 3.61 -20.56 -10.97
C SER A 37 4.85 -20.02 -10.25
N LEU A 38 4.68 -19.63 -8.99
CA LEU A 38 5.70 -19.01 -8.17
C LEU A 38 6.76 -20.04 -7.74
N SER A 39 8.02 -19.76 -8.03
CA SER A 39 9.15 -20.59 -7.57
C SER A 39 9.57 -20.24 -6.15
N GLU A 40 10.27 -21.16 -5.47
CA GLU A 40 10.82 -20.91 -4.13
C GLU A 40 11.71 -19.65 -4.10
N ARG A 41 12.55 -19.45 -5.13
CA ARG A 41 13.42 -18.28 -5.23
C ARG A 41 12.64 -16.97 -5.34
N GLU A 42 11.56 -16.95 -6.10
CA GLU A 42 10.70 -15.76 -6.21
C GLU A 42 9.95 -15.50 -4.92
N TRP A 43 9.52 -16.55 -4.24
CA TRP A 43 8.91 -16.45 -2.92
C TRP A 43 9.87 -15.84 -1.90
N ASP A 44 11.14 -16.27 -1.90
CA ASP A 44 12.15 -15.72 -1.01
C ASP A 44 12.39 -14.22 -1.23
N LEU A 45 12.33 -13.74 -2.48
CA LEU A 45 12.41 -12.30 -2.77
C LEU A 45 11.20 -11.55 -2.20
N ILE A 46 10.00 -12.08 -2.41
CA ILE A 46 8.76 -11.48 -1.89
C ILE A 46 8.79 -11.44 -0.36
N ARG A 47 9.14 -12.55 0.29
CA ARG A 47 9.25 -12.66 1.74
C ARG A 47 10.29 -11.67 2.28
N ARG A 48 11.46 -11.56 1.65
CA ARG A 48 12.50 -10.59 2.03
C ARG A 48 12.02 -9.14 1.97
N ALA A 49 11.20 -8.78 0.99
CA ALA A 49 10.60 -7.44 0.96
C ALA A 49 9.55 -7.28 2.07
N ARG A 50 8.71 -8.30 2.29
CA ARG A 50 7.65 -8.31 3.32
C ARG A 50 8.17 -8.36 4.76
N GLU A 51 9.44 -8.66 5.00
CA GLU A 51 10.11 -8.43 6.29
C GLU A 51 10.02 -6.97 6.76
N SER A 52 9.72 -6.03 5.86
CA SER A 52 9.40 -4.64 6.22
C SER A 52 8.15 -4.51 7.10
N TYR A 53 7.19 -5.43 7.03
CA TYR A 53 5.97 -5.39 7.83
C TYR A 53 6.22 -5.60 9.32
N PRO A 54 6.86 -6.69 9.78
CA PRO A 54 7.17 -6.84 11.20
C PRO A 54 8.12 -5.73 11.70
N ALA A 55 8.99 -5.20 10.83
CA ALA A 55 9.83 -4.06 11.16
C ALA A 55 9.05 -2.76 11.38
N MET A 56 8.00 -2.50 10.58
CA MET A 56 7.18 -1.29 10.69
C MET A 56 6.06 -1.43 11.71
N TRP A 57 5.34 -2.55 11.73
CA TRP A 57 4.09 -2.68 12.46
C TRP A 57 4.13 -3.71 13.58
N GLY A 58 5.26 -4.39 13.76
CA GLY A 58 5.47 -5.40 14.80
C GLY A 58 5.29 -6.82 14.29
N ASP A 59 6.10 -7.71 14.86
CA ASP A 59 5.95 -9.15 14.70
C ASP A 59 4.95 -9.64 15.73
N HIS A 60 3.74 -9.89 15.27
CA HIS A 60 2.64 -10.40 16.08
C HIS A 60 2.33 -11.81 15.58
N ASP A 61 1.99 -12.72 16.49
CA ASP A 61 1.67 -14.15 16.23
C ASP A 61 0.55 -14.40 15.19
N SER A 62 0.10 -13.37 14.47
CA SER A 62 -0.86 -13.50 13.39
C SER A 62 -0.15 -14.02 12.12
N ASP A 63 -0.53 -15.22 11.71
CA ASP A 63 -0.18 -15.81 10.41
C ASP A 63 -0.62 -14.95 9.21
N ALA A 64 -1.41 -13.89 9.43
CA ALA A 64 -2.05 -13.08 8.38
C ALA A 64 -1.05 -12.40 7.41
N CYS A 65 0.22 -12.25 7.81
CA CYS A 65 1.28 -11.74 6.93
C CYS A 65 2.18 -12.85 6.35
N ALA A 66 2.27 -14.01 7.00
CA ALA A 66 3.16 -15.11 6.61
C ALA A 66 2.48 -16.09 5.64
N HIS A 67 1.18 -16.34 5.82
CA HIS A 67 0.38 -17.32 5.06
C HIS A 67 -0.92 -16.66 4.58
N ASP A 68 -0.82 -15.80 3.57
CA ASP A 68 -1.97 -15.10 3.01
C ASP A 68 -2.57 -15.92 1.85
N PRO A 69 -3.80 -16.47 1.96
CA PRO A 69 -4.43 -17.25 0.89
C PRO A 69 -4.59 -16.45 -0.41
N LEU A 70 -4.61 -15.12 -0.31
CA LEU A 70 -4.68 -14.22 -1.45
C LEU A 70 -3.38 -14.18 -2.27
N ASP A 71 -2.30 -14.85 -1.83
CA ASP A 71 -1.08 -15.02 -2.62
C ASP A 71 -1.26 -15.97 -3.83
N GLY A 72 -2.45 -16.60 -3.96
CA GLY A 72 -2.92 -17.21 -5.19
C GLY A 72 -2.41 -18.62 -5.45
N ALA A 73 -1.94 -19.30 -4.40
CA ALA A 73 -1.64 -20.74 -4.45
C ALA A 73 -2.92 -21.57 -4.61
N GLU A 74 -4.04 -21.09 -4.06
CA GLU A 74 -5.31 -21.82 -4.02
C GLU A 74 -6.44 -21.07 -4.74
N ALA A 75 -7.39 -21.83 -5.29
CA ALA A 75 -8.63 -21.29 -5.82
C ALA A 75 -9.51 -20.73 -4.68
N PRO A 76 -10.38 -19.74 -4.94
CA PRO A 76 -10.69 -19.11 -6.23
C PRO A 76 -9.80 -17.91 -6.57
N TYR A 77 -8.67 -17.74 -5.88
CA TYR A 77 -7.82 -16.58 -6.05
C TYR A 77 -6.95 -16.70 -7.30
N ARG A 78 -6.93 -15.61 -8.07
CA ARG A 78 -5.92 -15.37 -9.10
C ARG A 78 -5.07 -14.19 -8.67
N ALA A 79 -3.84 -14.49 -8.29
CA ALA A 79 -2.89 -13.49 -7.86
C ALA A 79 -1.74 -13.35 -8.86
N TRP A 80 -1.25 -12.13 -8.99
CA TRP A 80 -0.02 -11.79 -9.68
C TRP A 80 0.87 -11.02 -8.72
N HIS A 81 2.10 -11.49 -8.55
CA HIS A 81 3.13 -10.82 -7.77
C HIS A 81 4.02 -10.04 -8.71
N TYR A 82 4.20 -8.76 -8.42
CA TYR A 82 5.09 -7.89 -9.15
C TYR A 82 6.35 -7.69 -8.33
N VAL A 83 7.50 -8.03 -8.91
CA VAL A 83 8.80 -7.93 -8.25
C VAL A 83 9.67 -6.98 -9.07
N ALA A 84 9.90 -5.78 -8.53
CA ALA A 84 10.73 -4.76 -9.14
C ALA A 84 12.09 -4.68 -8.47
N CYS A 85 13.13 -4.71 -9.29
CA CYS A 85 14.51 -4.45 -8.90
C CYS A 85 14.96 -3.16 -9.58
N VAL A 86 15.32 -2.15 -8.79
CA VAL A 86 15.97 -0.92 -9.25
C VAL A 86 17.44 -0.98 -8.87
N THR A 87 18.34 -0.77 -9.81
CA THR A 87 19.78 -0.63 -9.59
C THR A 87 20.28 0.71 -10.14
N GLY A 88 21.33 1.25 -9.53
CA GLY A 88 22.02 2.46 -9.99
C GLY A 88 23.54 2.30 -9.81
N ASP A 89 24.32 3.14 -10.48
CA ASP A 89 25.78 3.05 -10.48
C ASP A 89 26.36 3.16 -9.06
N GLY A 90 27.02 2.09 -8.61
CA GLY A 90 27.66 2.03 -7.29
C GLY A 90 26.71 1.93 -6.09
N GLU A 91 25.40 1.83 -6.31
CA GLU A 91 24.39 1.76 -5.24
C GLU A 91 23.87 0.33 -5.03
N PRO A 92 23.54 -0.07 -3.79
CA PRO A 92 22.89 -1.35 -3.56
C PRO A 92 21.54 -1.41 -4.26
N GLY A 93 21.16 -2.59 -4.77
CA GLY A 93 19.86 -2.80 -5.40
C GLY A 93 18.68 -2.57 -4.44
N LYS A 94 17.59 -2.04 -4.98
CA LYS A 94 16.33 -1.81 -4.26
C LYS A 94 15.28 -2.74 -4.82
N LEU A 95 14.71 -3.55 -3.96
CA LEU A 95 13.61 -4.46 -4.24
C LEU A 95 12.31 -3.81 -3.79
N VAL A 96 11.30 -3.80 -4.65
CA VAL A 96 9.93 -3.41 -4.33
C VAL A 96 9.00 -4.48 -4.86
N VAL A 97 8.03 -4.89 -4.04
CA VAL A 97 7.03 -5.88 -4.42
C VAL A 97 5.63 -5.35 -4.24
N MET A 98 4.69 -5.91 -4.98
CA MET A 98 3.25 -5.65 -4.87
C MET A 98 2.49 -6.90 -5.30
N ARG A 99 1.26 -7.07 -4.82
CA ARG A 99 0.35 -8.11 -5.29
C ARG A 99 -0.91 -7.49 -5.90
N LYS A 100 -1.34 -8.03 -7.04
CA LYS A 100 -2.70 -7.92 -7.58
C LYS A 100 -3.44 -9.21 -7.33
N VAL A 101 -4.69 -9.16 -6.86
CA VAL A 101 -5.54 -10.34 -6.68
C VAL A 101 -6.95 -10.07 -7.19
N THR A 102 -7.51 -11.05 -7.89
CA THR A 102 -8.91 -11.09 -8.35
C THR A 102 -9.53 -12.42 -7.98
N LEU A 103 -10.86 -12.45 -7.85
CA LEU A 103 -11.61 -13.71 -7.74
C LEU A 103 -11.92 -14.26 -9.13
N ALA A 104 -11.72 -15.57 -9.33
CA ALA A 104 -12.04 -16.23 -10.58
C ALA A 104 -13.48 -16.77 -10.56
N PRO A 105 -14.44 -16.15 -11.25
CA PRO A 105 -15.85 -16.54 -11.16
C PRO A 105 -16.10 -17.97 -11.66
N GLY A 106 -15.28 -18.47 -12.60
CA GLY A 106 -15.35 -19.85 -13.09
C GLY A 106 -14.89 -20.91 -12.08
N GLU A 107 -14.22 -20.50 -11.00
CA GLU A 107 -13.73 -21.37 -9.93
C GLU A 107 -14.57 -21.23 -8.63
N MET A 108 -15.67 -20.48 -8.70
CA MET A 108 -16.58 -20.22 -7.59
C MET A 108 -17.92 -20.94 -7.80
N THR A 109 -18.57 -21.34 -6.70
CA THR A 109 -19.95 -21.83 -6.74
C THR A 109 -20.94 -20.70 -7.06
N ALA A 110 -22.16 -21.03 -7.47
CA ALA A 110 -23.20 -20.03 -7.72
C ALA A 110 -23.51 -19.20 -6.46
N GLU A 111 -23.50 -19.84 -5.28
CA GLU A 111 -23.68 -19.19 -3.98
C GLU A 111 -22.54 -18.20 -3.69
N GLN A 112 -21.29 -18.63 -3.85
CA GLN A 112 -20.11 -17.77 -3.69
C GLN A 112 -20.10 -16.60 -4.67
N ARG A 113 -20.60 -16.78 -5.90
CA ARG A 113 -20.72 -15.68 -6.86
C ARG A 113 -21.80 -14.68 -6.47
N ALA A 114 -22.91 -15.14 -5.92
CA ALA A 114 -23.99 -14.27 -5.47
C ALA A 114 -23.56 -13.46 -4.23
N ASP A 115 -22.84 -14.09 -3.31
CA ASP A 115 -22.32 -13.49 -2.08
C ASP A 115 -20.90 -13.98 -1.79
N PRO A 116 -19.86 -13.25 -2.27
CA PRO A 116 -18.48 -13.65 -2.07
C PRO A 116 -17.99 -13.44 -0.64
N GLY A 117 -18.71 -12.69 0.21
CA GLY A 117 -18.43 -12.50 1.63
C GLY A 117 -16.96 -12.57 2.04
N ASP A 118 -16.59 -13.64 2.73
CA ASP A 118 -15.25 -13.87 3.30
C ASP A 118 -14.15 -14.16 2.26
N LEU A 119 -14.52 -14.46 1.00
CA LEU A 119 -13.57 -14.59 -0.12
C LEU A 119 -13.08 -13.23 -0.62
N LEU A 120 -13.75 -12.14 -0.27
CA LEU A 120 -13.31 -10.83 -0.73
C LEU A 120 -11.94 -10.47 -0.14
N PRO A 121 -11.02 -9.92 -0.95
CA PRO A 121 -9.77 -9.37 -0.44
C PRO A 121 -10.02 -8.34 0.67
N LEU A 122 -9.10 -8.25 1.62
CA LEU A 122 -9.22 -7.35 2.77
C LEU A 122 -9.41 -5.88 2.35
N ASP A 123 -8.82 -5.47 1.22
CA ASP A 123 -8.98 -4.14 0.63
C ASP A 123 -10.42 -3.78 0.24
N ILE A 124 -11.31 -4.78 0.20
CA ILE A 124 -12.74 -4.61 -0.04
C ILE A 124 -13.53 -4.95 1.21
N ARG A 125 -13.25 -6.12 1.81
CA ARG A 125 -14.01 -6.68 2.94
C ARG A 125 -13.97 -5.82 4.21
N PHE A 126 -12.91 -5.03 4.41
CA PHE A 126 -12.78 -4.19 5.60
C PHE A 126 -13.70 -2.99 5.61
N TRP A 127 -14.26 -2.63 4.46
CA TRP A 127 -14.89 -1.33 4.26
C TRP A 127 -16.41 -1.41 4.20
N THR A 128 -17.04 -0.40 4.78
CA THR A 128 -18.47 -0.16 4.70
C THR A 128 -18.74 1.23 4.15
N VAL A 129 -19.92 1.41 3.56
CA VAL A 129 -20.43 2.68 3.05
C VAL A 129 -21.57 3.12 3.94
N ARG A 130 -21.42 4.29 4.57
CA ARG A 130 -22.50 4.94 5.32
C ARG A 130 -23.45 5.63 4.35
N THR A 131 -24.73 5.34 4.50
CA THR A 131 -25.83 5.91 3.73
C THR A 131 -26.86 6.52 4.68
N ASP A 132 -27.81 7.27 4.14
CA ASP A 132 -28.90 7.90 4.91
C ASP A 132 -29.78 6.89 5.65
N VAL A 133 -29.82 5.63 5.19
CA VAL A 133 -30.66 4.55 5.72
C VAL A 133 -29.90 3.50 6.52
N GLY A 134 -28.57 3.60 6.63
CA GLY A 134 -27.74 2.64 7.35
C GLY A 134 -26.36 2.43 6.72
N SER A 135 -25.68 1.35 7.13
CA SER A 135 -24.38 0.95 6.60
C SER A 135 -24.54 -0.22 5.63
N ALA A 136 -23.86 -0.15 4.48
CA ALA A 136 -23.79 -1.24 3.50
C ALA A 136 -22.33 -1.67 3.27
N SER A 137 -22.12 -2.85 2.68
CA SER A 137 -20.77 -3.28 2.33
C SER A 137 -20.18 -2.41 1.22
N LEU A 138 -18.86 -2.17 1.22
CA LEU A 138 -18.21 -1.53 0.08
C LEU A 138 -18.36 -2.36 -1.21
N TRP A 139 -18.41 -3.69 -1.07
CA TRP A 139 -18.62 -4.60 -2.17
C TRP A 139 -19.91 -4.32 -2.95
N ASP A 140 -21.01 -4.01 -2.27
CA ASP A 140 -22.27 -3.71 -2.96
C ASP A 140 -22.17 -2.46 -3.84
N ALA A 141 -21.50 -1.41 -3.34
CA ALA A 141 -21.28 -0.18 -4.09
C ALA A 141 -20.36 -0.42 -5.30
N LEU A 142 -19.25 -1.13 -5.09
CA LEU A 142 -18.31 -1.50 -6.16
C LEU A 142 -18.96 -2.39 -7.22
N ARG A 143 -19.74 -3.40 -6.80
CA ARG A 143 -20.47 -4.31 -7.69
C ARG A 143 -21.46 -3.55 -8.56
N ASN A 144 -22.24 -2.65 -7.98
CA ASN A 144 -23.20 -1.86 -8.72
C ASN A 144 -22.51 -0.95 -9.74
N HIS A 145 -21.39 -0.33 -9.36
CA HIS A 145 -20.60 0.49 -10.27
C HIS A 145 -19.97 -0.33 -11.41
N ALA A 146 -19.38 -1.48 -11.12
CA ALA A 146 -18.83 -2.37 -12.14
C ALA A 146 -19.88 -2.82 -13.17
N ARG A 147 -21.11 -3.09 -12.72
CA ARG A 147 -22.25 -3.42 -13.60
C ARG A 147 -22.69 -2.25 -14.49
N GLN A 148 -22.53 -1.02 -14.02
CA GLN A 148 -22.77 0.17 -14.85
C GLN A 148 -21.67 0.37 -15.89
N LEU A 149 -20.42 0.06 -15.55
CA LEU A 149 -19.28 0.15 -16.48
C LEU A 149 -19.34 -0.90 -17.60
N ALA A 150 -19.89 -2.09 -17.32
CA ALA A 150 -19.98 -3.20 -18.27
C ALA A 150 -21.35 -3.90 -18.21
N PRO A 151 -22.44 -3.24 -18.67
CA PRO A 151 -23.82 -3.72 -18.49
C PRO A 151 -24.17 -4.97 -19.31
N GLY A 152 -23.34 -5.34 -20.29
CA GLY A 152 -23.54 -6.51 -21.16
C GLY A 152 -22.71 -7.73 -20.77
N GLU A 153 -21.91 -7.65 -19.72
CA GLU A 153 -21.04 -8.76 -19.30
C GLU A 153 -21.67 -9.58 -18.17
N ASP A 154 -21.36 -10.88 -18.17
CA ASP A 154 -21.74 -11.77 -17.09
C ASP A 154 -20.77 -11.59 -15.90
N ASN A 155 -21.28 -11.03 -14.81
CA ASN A 155 -20.55 -10.80 -13.54
C ASN A 155 -19.34 -9.85 -13.64
N PRO A 156 -19.52 -8.60 -14.15
CA PRO A 156 -18.43 -7.64 -14.31
C PRO A 156 -17.74 -7.26 -13.00
N GLU A 157 -18.40 -7.42 -11.86
CA GLU A 157 -17.83 -7.20 -10.53
C GLU A 157 -16.60 -8.06 -10.22
N PHE A 158 -16.45 -9.22 -10.85
CA PHE A 158 -15.24 -10.06 -10.67
C PHE A 158 -14.05 -9.61 -11.52
N ARG A 159 -14.20 -8.53 -12.31
CA ARG A 159 -13.11 -7.78 -12.93
C ARG A 159 -12.59 -6.65 -12.01
N ILE A 160 -13.03 -6.60 -10.76
CA ILE A 160 -12.42 -5.75 -9.73
C ILE A 160 -11.20 -6.49 -9.18
N ALA A 161 -10.04 -5.84 -9.23
CA ALA A 161 -8.82 -6.35 -8.61
C ALA A 161 -8.52 -5.59 -7.32
N SER A 162 -8.21 -6.33 -6.26
CA SER A 162 -7.54 -5.73 -5.10
C SER A 162 -6.05 -5.66 -5.40
N MET A 163 -5.43 -4.55 -5.03
CA MET A 163 -3.99 -4.53 -4.96
C MET A 163 -3.50 -3.99 -3.64
N GLY A 164 -2.32 -4.47 -3.28
CA GLY A 164 -1.77 -4.24 -1.97
C GLY A 164 -0.52 -5.06 -1.77
N ARG A 165 -0.23 -5.34 -0.51
CA ARG A 165 1.02 -5.98 -0.09
C ARG A 165 2.26 -5.30 -0.68
N VAL A 166 2.27 -3.97 -0.75
CA VAL A 166 3.44 -3.21 -1.17
C VAL A 166 4.50 -3.27 -0.08
N ALA A 167 5.67 -3.77 -0.44
CA ALA A 167 6.80 -3.91 0.48
C ALA A 167 8.11 -3.64 -0.23
N ALA A 168 9.16 -3.31 0.53
CA ALA A 168 10.46 -2.98 -0.05
C ALA A 168 11.64 -3.53 0.76
N TYR A 169 12.75 -3.78 0.08
CA TYR A 169 14.02 -4.14 0.69
C TYR A 169 15.19 -3.39 0.02
N PRO A 170 16.14 -2.82 0.78
CA PRO A 170 16.12 -2.68 2.23
C PRO A 170 14.97 -1.76 2.70
N HIS A 171 14.46 -1.97 3.91
CA HIS A 171 13.39 -1.17 4.53
C HIS A 171 13.93 -0.28 5.67
N GLY A 172 13.25 0.84 5.95
CA GLY A 172 13.59 1.77 7.04
C GLY A 172 14.06 3.17 6.59
N GLU A 173 13.86 4.16 7.46
CA GLU A 173 14.28 5.58 7.28
C GLU A 173 15.81 5.79 7.28
N GLN A 174 16.61 4.74 7.49
CA GLN A 174 18.07 4.80 7.31
C GLN A 174 18.49 5.09 5.86
N GLN A 175 17.54 5.18 4.92
CA GLN A 175 17.73 5.67 3.56
C GLN A 175 17.53 7.20 3.53
N ARG A 176 18.56 7.91 4.01
CA ARG A 176 18.52 9.34 4.32
C ARG A 176 18.40 10.24 3.09
N THR A 177 18.64 9.74 1.89
CA THR A 177 18.64 10.60 0.70
C THR A 177 17.27 10.64 0.02
N ALA A 178 16.91 11.79 -0.54
CA ALA A 178 15.73 11.89 -1.42
C ALA A 178 15.84 10.90 -2.60
N ARG A 179 17.07 10.69 -3.10
CA ARG A 179 17.38 9.76 -4.19
C ARG A 179 16.98 8.32 -3.89
N GLU A 180 17.27 7.79 -2.71
CA GLU A 180 16.89 6.42 -2.34
C GLU A 180 15.37 6.25 -2.21
N ARG A 181 14.67 7.24 -1.63
CA ARG A 181 13.20 7.24 -1.56
C ARG A 181 12.57 7.22 -2.94
N GLU A 182 13.09 8.03 -3.84
CA GLU A 182 12.61 8.12 -5.22
C GLU A 182 12.85 6.83 -6.01
N ARG A 183 13.84 6.00 -5.67
CA ARG A 183 13.98 4.65 -6.25
C ARG A 183 12.80 3.74 -5.90
N THR A 184 12.22 3.85 -4.70
CA THR A 184 10.98 3.13 -4.38
C THR A 184 9.83 3.61 -5.27
N ALA A 185 9.68 4.93 -5.41
CA ALA A 185 8.64 5.53 -6.26
C ALA A 185 8.79 5.11 -7.73
N ILE A 186 10.00 5.13 -8.27
CA ILE A 186 10.33 4.69 -9.63
C ILE A 186 10.02 3.19 -9.81
N ALA A 187 10.44 2.33 -8.86
CA ALA A 187 10.13 0.91 -8.90
C ALA A 187 8.63 0.66 -8.92
N PHE A 188 7.91 1.39 -8.07
CA PHE A 188 6.47 1.27 -7.92
C PHE A 188 5.74 1.75 -9.18
N ALA A 189 6.14 2.88 -9.76
CA ALA A 189 5.60 3.35 -11.05
C ALA A 189 5.83 2.32 -12.17
N ALA A 190 7.00 1.69 -12.23
CA ALA A 190 7.24 0.61 -13.19
C ALA A 190 6.33 -0.61 -12.97
N ILE A 191 6.06 -0.96 -11.70
CA ILE A 191 5.07 -1.99 -11.35
C ILE A 191 3.68 -1.60 -11.89
N GLN A 192 3.25 -0.35 -11.69
CA GLN A 192 1.96 0.14 -12.18
C GLN A 192 1.84 0.01 -13.69
N LEU A 193 2.89 0.39 -14.42
CA LEU A 193 2.94 0.29 -15.88
C LEU A 193 2.79 -1.16 -16.35
N LEU A 194 3.48 -2.12 -15.73
CA LEU A 194 3.35 -3.53 -16.08
C LEU A 194 1.98 -4.10 -15.68
N ALA A 195 1.50 -3.74 -14.49
CA ALA A 195 0.26 -4.26 -13.92
C ALA A 195 -0.99 -3.83 -14.71
N THR A 196 -0.94 -2.65 -15.34
CA THR A 196 -2.03 -2.08 -16.15
C THR A 196 -1.94 -2.44 -17.63
N HIS A 197 -0.76 -2.84 -18.12
CA HIS A 197 -0.59 -3.22 -19.52
C HIS A 197 -1.40 -4.47 -19.86
N GLY A 198 -2.41 -4.32 -20.71
CA GLY A 198 -3.30 -5.42 -21.11
C GLY A 198 -4.15 -5.97 -19.97
N ASP A 199 -4.34 -5.22 -18.89
CA ASP A 199 -5.13 -5.65 -17.74
C ASP A 199 -6.63 -5.60 -18.07
N PRO A 200 -7.36 -6.73 -17.99
CA PRO A 200 -8.80 -6.72 -18.20
C PRO A 200 -9.59 -6.17 -17.01
N SER A 201 -8.96 -5.78 -15.91
CA SER A 201 -9.69 -5.29 -14.73
C SER A 201 -10.48 -4.01 -15.05
N LEU A 202 -11.66 -3.84 -14.44
CA LEU A 202 -12.43 -2.59 -14.54
C LEU A 202 -11.94 -1.56 -13.52
N LEU A 203 -11.62 -2.03 -12.31
CA LEU A 203 -11.22 -1.21 -11.17
C LEU A 203 -10.09 -1.90 -10.41
N HIS A 204 -9.18 -1.09 -9.87
CA HIS A 204 -8.21 -1.49 -8.85
C HIS A 204 -8.60 -0.86 -7.51
N VAL A 205 -8.70 -1.66 -6.45
CA VAL A 205 -9.11 -1.23 -5.09
C VAL A 205 -8.02 -1.53 -4.08
N TRP A 206 -7.77 -0.58 -3.18
CA TRP A 206 -6.67 -0.62 -2.21
C TRP A 206 -7.09 -0.04 -0.86
N SER A 207 -6.48 -0.53 0.22
CA SER A 207 -6.41 0.20 1.50
C SER A 207 -5.04 0.85 1.64
N LEU A 208 -4.99 2.18 1.77
CA LEU A 208 -3.74 2.93 1.73
C LEU A 208 -3.56 3.83 2.95
N CYS A 209 -2.38 3.78 3.57
CA CYS A 209 -1.94 4.87 4.44
C CYS A 209 -1.57 6.10 3.60
N PRO A 210 -1.98 7.32 4.00
CA PRO A 210 -1.60 8.56 3.32
C PRO A 210 -0.09 8.71 3.12
N GLU A 211 0.73 8.22 4.05
CA GLU A 211 2.19 8.29 3.98
C GLU A 211 2.77 7.51 2.80
N LEU A 212 2.10 6.46 2.31
CA LEU A 212 2.55 5.77 1.10
C LEU A 212 2.58 6.78 -0.06
N ARG A 213 1.47 7.48 -0.29
CA ARG A 213 1.33 8.53 -1.31
C ARG A 213 2.27 9.71 -1.06
N ASP A 214 2.27 10.22 0.17
CA ASP A 214 2.82 11.54 0.50
C ASP A 214 4.32 11.49 0.86
N ARG A 215 4.89 10.31 1.13
CA ARG A 215 6.28 10.19 1.58
C ARG A 215 7.09 9.09 0.90
N VAL A 216 6.45 8.05 0.37
CA VAL A 216 7.15 6.83 -0.08
C VAL A 216 7.17 6.71 -1.60
N VAL A 217 6.03 6.83 -2.26
CA VAL A 217 5.92 6.60 -3.71
C VAL A 217 5.86 7.90 -4.50
N CYS A 218 6.49 8.96 -4.01
CA CYS A 218 6.57 10.28 -4.62
C CYS A 218 7.94 10.56 -5.25
N VAL A 219 7.98 11.42 -6.27
CA VAL A 219 9.23 11.94 -6.87
C VAL A 219 9.21 13.46 -6.87
N HIS A 220 10.32 14.08 -6.46
CA HIS A 220 10.53 15.49 -6.76
C HIS A 220 11.07 15.60 -8.18
N ASP A 221 10.42 16.39 -9.00
CA ASP A 221 10.87 16.77 -10.33
C ASP A 221 12.15 17.63 -10.27
N ALA A 222 12.76 17.92 -11.43
CA ALA A 222 13.97 18.75 -11.54
C ALA A 222 13.77 20.14 -10.92
N ASP A 223 12.56 20.70 -11.02
CA ASP A 223 12.19 22.01 -10.47
C ASP A 223 11.77 21.95 -8.98
N GLY A 224 11.85 20.77 -8.35
CA GLY A 224 11.40 20.54 -6.98
C GLY A 224 9.89 20.28 -6.83
N THR A 225 9.12 20.29 -7.93
CA THR A 225 7.69 19.96 -7.94
C THR A 225 7.46 18.52 -7.48
N PHE A 226 6.50 18.34 -6.59
CA PHE A 226 6.15 17.03 -6.05
C PHE A 226 5.19 16.30 -6.97
N VAL A 227 5.57 15.11 -7.44
CA VAL A 227 4.74 14.26 -8.30
C VAL A 227 4.38 12.98 -7.55
N THR A 228 3.08 12.78 -7.32
CA THR A 228 2.54 11.63 -6.59
C THR A 228 1.67 10.75 -7.49
N PRO A 229 1.63 9.44 -7.21
CA PRO A 229 0.65 8.54 -7.79
C PRO A 229 -0.77 9.00 -7.45
N ASP A 230 -1.67 8.80 -8.39
CA ASP A 230 -3.07 9.13 -8.27
C ASP A 230 -3.77 8.03 -7.49
N PHE A 231 -3.96 8.28 -6.20
CA PHE A 231 -4.74 7.43 -5.31
C PHE A 231 -6.03 8.18 -4.99
N VAL A 232 -7.01 7.99 -5.85
CA VAL A 232 -8.32 8.63 -5.75
C VAL A 232 -9.14 7.95 -4.64
N PRO A 233 -9.72 8.71 -3.68
CA PRO A 233 -10.66 8.16 -2.71
C PRO A 233 -11.78 7.39 -3.40
N THR A 234 -12.14 6.22 -2.86
CA THR A 234 -13.19 5.37 -3.42
C THR A 234 -14.52 6.12 -3.53
N GLU A 235 -14.82 7.03 -2.61
CA GLU A 235 -16.01 7.87 -2.67
C GLU A 235 -16.12 8.68 -3.96
N ASP A 236 -15.01 9.27 -4.42
CA ASP A 236 -15.00 10.14 -5.58
C ASP A 236 -15.30 9.35 -6.87
N VAL A 237 -14.75 8.13 -6.98
CA VAL A 237 -14.99 7.24 -8.13
C VAL A 237 -16.43 6.72 -8.14
N LEU A 238 -16.97 6.40 -6.97
CA LEU A 238 -18.31 5.82 -6.83
C LEU A 238 -19.42 6.87 -6.71
N GLY A 239 -19.09 8.17 -6.66
CA GLY A 239 -20.05 9.25 -6.47
C GLY A 239 -20.71 9.23 -5.08
N LEU A 240 -20.00 8.76 -4.06
CA LEU A 240 -20.48 8.71 -2.67
C LEU A 240 -20.15 10.01 -1.92
N ALA A 241 -20.84 10.23 -0.80
CA ALA A 241 -20.57 11.39 0.04
C ALA A 241 -19.16 11.30 0.67
N PRO A 242 -18.38 12.39 0.74
CA PRO A 242 -17.06 12.38 1.36
C PRO A 242 -17.07 11.84 2.80
N GLY A 243 -16.16 10.90 3.11
CA GLY A 243 -16.03 10.28 4.42
C GLY A 243 -17.11 9.26 4.77
N SER A 244 -17.90 8.84 3.78
CA SER A 244 -18.90 7.77 3.91
C SER A 244 -18.27 6.37 3.87
N VAL A 245 -17.12 6.19 3.22
CA VAL A 245 -16.40 4.90 3.21
C VAL A 245 -15.50 4.83 4.44
N ARG A 246 -15.75 3.85 5.30
CA ARG A 246 -15.03 3.67 6.57
C ARG A 246 -14.76 2.21 6.89
N LEU A 247 -13.77 1.95 7.72
CA LEU A 247 -13.53 0.61 8.24
C LEU A 247 -14.76 0.14 9.03
N ASP A 248 -15.16 -1.12 8.82
CA ASP A 248 -16.25 -1.74 9.57
C ASP A 248 -15.77 -2.09 10.98
N ASN A 249 -15.88 -1.13 11.90
CA ASN A 249 -15.51 -1.34 13.30
C ASN A 249 -16.38 -2.41 14.00
N ASN A 250 -17.45 -2.94 13.38
CA ASN A 250 -18.20 -4.09 13.90
C ASN A 250 -17.60 -5.43 13.46
N SER A 251 -16.81 -5.46 12.38
CA SER A 251 -16.13 -6.66 11.89
C SER A 251 -15.05 -7.12 12.87
N ALA A 252 -15.10 -8.39 13.27
CA ALA A 252 -14.10 -8.99 14.14
C ALA A 252 -12.70 -8.93 13.51
N VAL A 253 -12.60 -9.11 12.19
CA VAL A 253 -11.33 -9.08 11.47
C VAL A 253 -10.73 -7.67 11.48
N VAL A 254 -11.55 -6.62 11.30
CA VAL A 254 -11.10 -5.22 11.39
C VAL A 254 -10.63 -4.90 12.81
N GLN A 255 -11.40 -5.30 13.83
CA GLN A 255 -11.02 -5.09 15.24
C GLN A 255 -9.70 -5.80 15.59
N GLU A 256 -9.50 -7.02 15.08
CA GLU A 256 -8.24 -7.76 15.22
C GLU A 256 -7.07 -7.01 14.58
N HIS A 257 -7.24 -6.51 13.35
CA HIS A 257 -6.20 -5.77 12.64
C HIS A 257 -5.87 -4.43 13.30
N LYS A 258 -6.88 -3.68 13.75
CA LYS A 258 -6.68 -2.46 14.55
C LYS A 258 -5.96 -2.73 15.87
N THR A 259 -6.18 -3.90 16.48
CA THR A 259 -5.53 -4.28 17.75
C THR A 259 -4.07 -4.67 17.56
N HIS A 260 -3.75 -5.45 16.52
CA HIS A 260 -2.41 -5.97 16.30
C HIS A 260 -1.53 -5.04 15.47
N TYR A 261 -2.11 -4.26 14.55
CA TYR A 261 -1.37 -3.36 13.67
C TYR A 261 -1.90 -1.93 13.80
N PRO A 262 -1.96 -1.36 15.03
CA PRO A 262 -2.62 -0.09 15.29
C PRO A 262 -1.99 1.06 14.52
N GLY A 263 -0.68 0.99 14.27
CA GLY A 263 0.05 2.01 13.52
C GLY A 263 -0.34 2.14 12.05
N TYR A 264 -1.00 1.14 11.47
CA TYR A 264 -1.53 1.18 10.11
C TYR A 264 -3.03 1.48 10.11
N PHE A 265 -3.80 0.82 10.99
CA PHE A 265 -5.26 0.79 10.91
C PHE A 265 -5.98 1.87 11.72
N ILE A 266 -5.30 2.54 12.65
CA ILE A 266 -5.89 3.57 13.52
C ILE A 266 -5.32 4.93 13.12
N ASP A 267 -6.18 5.96 13.05
CA ASP A 267 -5.74 7.33 12.87
C ASP A 267 -4.82 7.74 14.03
N ASN A 268 -3.56 8.05 13.71
CA ASN A 268 -2.51 8.26 14.69
C ASN A 268 -2.71 9.58 15.46
N GLU A 269 -3.34 10.59 14.86
CA GLU A 269 -3.63 11.86 15.53
C GLU A 269 -4.77 11.71 16.54
N ASP A 270 -5.83 11.00 16.18
CA ASP A 270 -6.93 10.62 17.07
C ASP A 270 -6.43 9.76 18.23
N ALA A 271 -5.62 8.74 17.93
CA ALA A 271 -4.99 7.90 18.95
C ALA A 271 -4.13 8.74 19.91
N SER A 272 -3.33 9.67 19.38
CA SER A 272 -2.51 10.59 20.19
C SER A 272 -3.39 11.42 21.12
N ARG A 273 -4.47 12.02 20.61
CA ARG A 273 -5.41 12.81 21.40
C ARG A 273 -6.09 11.99 22.49
N ILE A 274 -6.51 10.76 22.17
CA ILE A 274 -7.13 9.83 23.12
C ILE A 274 -6.13 9.47 24.23
N ILE A 275 -4.90 9.06 23.89
CA ILE A 275 -3.88 8.69 24.88
C ILE A 275 -3.50 9.88 25.76
N ALA A 276 -3.28 11.06 25.17
CA ALA A 276 -2.98 12.28 25.92
C ALA A 276 -4.13 12.62 26.89
N GLY A 277 -5.37 12.54 26.43
CA GLY A 277 -6.55 12.70 27.28
C GLY A 277 -6.57 11.69 28.43
N LEU A 278 -6.31 10.42 28.19
CA LEU A 278 -6.28 9.41 29.24
C LEU A 278 -5.19 9.65 30.28
N LEU A 279 -4.03 10.18 29.87
CA LEU A 279 -2.95 10.60 30.76
C LEU A 279 -3.35 11.83 31.60
N ASP A 280 -3.97 12.84 30.98
CA ASP A 280 -4.44 14.05 31.66
C ASP A 280 -5.51 13.75 32.72
N HIS A 281 -6.39 12.79 32.44
CA HIS A 281 -7.40 12.33 33.40
C HIS A 281 -6.88 11.27 34.38
N GLY A 282 -5.61 10.87 34.29
CA GLY A 282 -4.99 9.87 35.16
C GLY A 282 -5.59 8.46 35.04
N ARG A 283 -6.28 8.15 33.93
CA ARG A 283 -6.78 6.82 33.55
C ARG A 283 -5.66 5.94 33.00
N LEU A 284 -4.72 6.56 32.28
CA LEU A 284 -3.38 6.04 32.02
C LEU A 284 -2.38 6.84 32.86
N THR A 285 -1.26 6.22 33.20
CA THR A 285 -0.15 6.88 33.88
C THR A 285 1.14 6.73 33.07
N PRO A 286 2.12 7.64 33.22
CA PRO A 286 3.44 7.45 32.61
C PRO A 286 4.12 6.12 32.98
N ALA A 287 3.77 5.53 34.13
CA ALA A 287 4.26 4.22 34.53
C ALA A 287 3.73 3.09 33.64
N ASP A 288 2.46 3.16 33.21
CA ASP A 288 1.87 2.19 32.27
C ASP A 288 2.59 2.23 30.89
N LEU A 289 3.15 3.39 30.54
CA LEU A 289 3.84 3.63 29.26
C LEU A 289 5.37 3.47 29.35
N ARG A 290 5.94 3.35 30.55
CA ARG A 290 7.39 3.28 30.75
C ARG A 290 8.01 2.08 30.04
N GLU A 291 7.40 0.91 30.18
CA GLU A 291 7.94 -0.30 29.56
C GLU A 291 7.83 -0.29 28.03
N PRO A 292 6.67 0.06 27.41
CA PRO A 292 6.60 0.35 25.97
C PRO A 292 7.68 1.32 25.48
N ALA A 293 7.90 2.43 26.20
CA ALA A 293 8.91 3.41 25.85
C ALA A 293 10.35 2.85 25.96
N MET A 294 10.63 2.02 26.96
CA MET A 294 11.93 1.35 27.11
C MET A 294 12.18 0.30 26.02
N LEU A 295 11.17 -0.50 25.64
CA LEU A 295 11.27 -1.46 24.56
C LEU A 295 11.54 -0.77 23.22
N LEU A 296 10.87 0.35 22.98
CA LEU A 296 11.12 1.23 21.85
C LEU A 296 12.57 1.72 21.85
N ALA A 297 13.04 2.30 22.96
CA ALA A 297 14.41 2.81 23.07
C ALA A 297 15.46 1.71 22.85
N ALA A 298 15.24 0.51 23.38
CA ALA A 298 16.14 -0.62 23.20
C ALA A 298 16.20 -1.10 21.74
N LYS A 299 15.04 -1.23 21.08
CA LYS A 299 14.95 -1.69 19.68
C LYS A 299 15.55 -0.65 18.72
N GLU A 300 15.25 0.64 18.91
CA GLU A 300 15.87 1.71 18.13
C GLU A 300 17.39 1.78 18.36
N SER A 301 17.87 1.57 19.59
CA SER A 301 19.33 1.55 19.86
C SER A 301 20.06 0.43 19.12
N VAL A 302 19.47 -0.79 19.10
CA VAL A 302 20.06 -1.96 18.40
C VAL A 302 20.04 -1.77 16.89
N SER A 303 19.01 -1.13 16.35
CA SER A 303 18.90 -0.85 14.91
C SER A 303 19.77 0.32 14.44
N GLY A 304 20.57 0.95 15.31
CA GLY A 304 21.32 2.16 14.97
C GLY A 304 20.40 3.36 14.71
N GLY A 305 19.31 3.44 15.49
CA GLY A 305 18.23 4.40 15.38
C GLY A 305 18.65 5.84 15.67
N ASP A 306 17.71 6.75 15.45
CA ASP A 306 17.97 8.18 15.58
C ASP A 306 18.32 8.56 17.03
N GLY A 307 19.56 9.00 17.24
CA GLY A 307 20.01 9.46 18.56
C GLY A 307 19.18 10.62 19.12
N ALA A 308 18.54 11.43 18.25
CA ALA A 308 17.61 12.46 18.66
C ALA A 308 16.32 11.86 19.24
N LEU A 309 15.78 10.81 18.61
CA LEU A 309 14.61 10.06 19.09
C LEU A 309 14.86 9.43 20.46
N LEU A 310 16.03 8.81 20.65
CA LEU A 310 16.42 8.22 21.94
C LEU A 310 16.56 9.28 23.04
N CYS A 311 17.12 10.45 22.70
CA CYS A 311 17.22 11.58 23.63
C CYS A 311 15.84 12.13 24.01
N GLU A 312 14.95 12.29 23.02
CA GLU A 312 13.56 12.71 23.22
C GLU A 312 12.80 11.71 24.11
N LEU A 313 12.91 10.41 23.85
CA LEU A 313 12.30 9.35 24.67
C LEU A 313 12.79 9.40 26.12
N ASN A 314 14.10 9.49 26.34
CA ASN A 314 14.67 9.56 27.69
C ASN A 314 14.18 10.80 28.45
N THR A 315 14.05 11.93 27.75
CA THR A 315 13.52 13.17 28.33
C THR A 315 12.05 13.00 28.72
N LEU A 316 11.22 12.44 27.85
CA LEU A 316 9.79 12.23 28.10
C LEU A 316 9.52 11.18 29.20
N VAL A 317 10.41 10.19 29.37
CA VAL A 317 10.30 9.23 30.48
C VAL A 317 10.70 9.86 31.81
N ALA A 318 11.65 10.81 31.82
CA ALA A 318 12.11 11.48 33.02
C ALA A 318 11.17 12.61 33.48
N ALA A 319 10.62 13.37 32.53
CA ALA A 319 9.69 14.47 32.75
C ALA A 319 8.55 14.41 31.71
N PRO A 320 7.48 13.65 31.98
CA PRO A 320 6.46 13.35 30.99
C PRO A 320 5.62 14.58 30.64
N ASP A 321 5.80 15.06 29.41
CA ASP A 321 4.78 15.81 28.69
C ASP A 321 3.81 14.81 28.05
N HIS A 322 2.58 14.76 28.55
CA HIS A 322 1.58 13.78 28.11
C HIS A 322 1.28 13.84 26.62
N ARG A 323 1.22 15.04 26.04
CA ARG A 323 0.90 15.22 24.61
C ARG A 323 2.04 14.72 23.76
N ARG A 324 3.27 15.15 24.06
CA ARG A 324 4.45 14.73 23.29
C ARG A 324 4.72 13.24 23.43
N LEU A 325 4.49 12.65 24.61
CA LEU A 325 4.61 11.22 24.82
C LEU A 325 3.56 10.44 23.99
N ALA A 326 2.32 10.91 23.98
CA ALA A 326 1.24 10.30 23.19
C ALA A 326 1.54 10.39 21.68
N GLU A 327 1.91 11.57 21.18
CA GLU A 327 2.28 11.82 19.78
C GLU A 327 3.41 10.90 19.34
N LEU A 328 4.42 10.72 20.19
CA LEU A 328 5.56 9.87 19.90
C LEU A 328 5.18 8.38 19.84
N LEU A 329 4.47 7.88 20.86
CA LEU A 329 4.11 6.47 20.96
C LEU A 329 3.05 6.04 19.93
N THR A 330 2.29 6.99 19.38
CA THR A 330 1.26 6.71 18.36
C THR A 330 1.75 6.89 16.94
N ARG A 331 3.01 7.30 16.69
CA ARG A 331 3.57 7.31 15.32
C ARG A 331 3.45 5.93 14.67
N PRO A 332 3.20 5.81 13.35
CA PRO A 332 2.89 4.53 12.70
C PRO A 332 3.82 3.37 13.04
N ARG A 333 5.14 3.62 13.10
CA ARG A 333 6.12 2.58 13.43
C ARG A 333 6.23 2.26 14.91
N LEU A 334 5.86 3.19 15.77
CA LEU A 334 6.06 3.12 17.22
C LEU A 334 4.79 2.67 17.94
N PHE A 335 3.64 2.74 17.27
CA PHE A 335 2.37 2.30 17.86
C PHE A 335 2.36 0.80 18.19
N GLN A 336 3.17 -0.02 17.50
CA GLN A 336 3.35 -1.44 17.82
C GLN A 336 3.74 -1.71 19.29
N TYR A 337 4.42 -0.76 19.96
CA TYR A 337 4.85 -0.92 21.35
C TYR A 337 3.70 -0.77 22.35
N LEU A 338 2.54 -0.24 21.94
CA LEU A 338 1.32 -0.18 22.76
C LEU A 338 0.45 -1.44 22.65
N VAL A 339 0.72 -2.35 21.70
CA VAL A 339 -0.06 -3.58 21.49
C VAL A 339 -0.19 -4.45 22.75
N PRO A 340 0.82 -4.60 23.63
CA PRO A 340 0.65 -5.32 24.90
C PRO A 340 -0.45 -4.75 25.81
N LEU A 341 -0.71 -3.43 25.74
CA LEU A 341 -1.80 -2.79 26.48
C LEU A 341 -3.17 -3.11 25.85
N LEU A 342 -3.25 -3.12 24.52
CA LEU A 342 -4.49 -3.37 23.76
C LEU A 342 -4.95 -4.83 23.83
N THR A 343 -3.99 -5.75 23.82
CA THR A 343 -4.22 -7.21 23.90
C THR A 343 -4.47 -7.68 25.33
N GLY A 344 -4.28 -6.81 26.33
CA GLY A 344 -4.45 -7.16 27.74
C GLY A 344 -3.35 -8.05 28.32
N ARG A 345 -2.26 -8.30 27.57
CA ARG A 345 -1.06 -8.95 28.10
C ARG A 345 -0.46 -8.12 29.25
N ARG A 346 -0.64 -6.79 29.22
CA ARG A 346 -0.27 -5.85 30.29
C ARG A 346 -1.35 -4.77 30.44
N PRO A 347 -2.42 -5.02 31.19
CA PRO A 347 -3.50 -4.05 31.30
C PRO A 347 -3.03 -2.80 32.07
N PRO A 348 -3.53 -1.60 31.73
CA PRO A 348 -3.25 -0.41 32.52
C PRO A 348 -3.72 -0.55 33.98
N ALA A 349 -3.05 0.14 34.91
CA ALA A 349 -3.35 0.01 36.34
C ALA A 349 -4.76 0.52 36.74
N ARG A 350 -5.35 1.43 35.96
CA ARG A 350 -6.59 2.16 36.32
C ARG A 350 -7.70 2.03 35.29
N MET A 351 -7.53 1.12 34.32
CA MET A 351 -8.54 0.81 33.33
C MET A 351 -8.31 -0.57 32.74
N SER A 352 -9.38 -1.22 32.31
CA SER A 352 -9.28 -2.49 31.62
C SER A 352 -8.69 -2.31 30.21
N ALA A 353 -8.01 -3.34 29.72
CA ALA A 353 -7.56 -3.39 28.34
C ALA A 353 -8.72 -3.31 27.33
N ALA A 354 -9.90 -3.82 27.71
CA ALA A 354 -11.10 -3.74 26.88
C ALA A 354 -11.61 -2.29 26.73
N GLU A 355 -11.60 -1.50 27.81
CA GLU A 355 -11.92 -0.06 27.73
C GLU A 355 -10.93 0.67 26.83
N LEU A 356 -9.62 0.44 27.00
CA LEU A 356 -8.58 1.09 26.18
C LEU A 356 -8.73 0.71 24.71
N ARG A 357 -8.92 -0.59 24.44
CA ARG A 357 -9.13 -1.11 23.10
C ARG A 357 -10.39 -0.52 22.48
N ASN A 358 -11.51 -0.41 23.21
CA ASN A 358 -12.72 0.20 22.65
C ASN A 358 -12.48 1.65 22.22
N MET A 359 -11.82 2.46 23.06
CA MET A 359 -11.53 3.85 22.71
C MET A 359 -10.62 3.96 21.47
N LEU A 360 -9.55 3.17 21.40
CA LEU A 360 -8.61 3.27 20.28
C LEU A 360 -9.09 2.57 19.01
N VAL A 361 -9.78 1.43 19.11
CA VAL A 361 -10.19 0.62 17.95
C VAL A 361 -11.52 1.09 17.38
N ARG A 362 -12.43 1.62 18.20
CA ARG A 362 -13.78 2.02 17.74
C ARG A 362 -13.95 3.53 17.60
N ASP A 363 -13.39 4.32 18.51
CA ASP A 363 -13.68 5.75 18.58
C ASP A 363 -12.67 6.59 17.79
N ALA A 364 -11.43 6.12 17.65
CA ALA A 364 -10.45 6.73 16.75
C ALA A 364 -10.84 6.53 15.28
N GLY A 365 -10.47 7.50 14.45
CA GLY A 365 -10.59 7.44 13.01
C GLY A 365 -9.83 6.27 12.36
N ASP A 366 -10.02 6.14 11.06
CA ASP A 366 -9.37 5.11 10.26
C ASP A 366 -8.00 5.62 9.80
N GLY A 367 -6.96 4.82 10.06
CA GLY A 367 -5.60 5.14 9.60
C GLY A 367 -5.47 5.10 8.07
N PRO A 368 -5.90 4.02 7.39
CA PRO A 368 -5.90 3.98 5.95
C PRO A 368 -7.17 4.64 5.41
N PHE A 369 -7.16 4.95 4.12
CA PHE A 369 -8.36 5.22 3.34
C PHE A 369 -8.53 4.17 2.23
N SER A 370 -9.76 4.00 1.76
CA SER A 370 -10.04 3.19 0.57
C SER A 370 -9.76 4.01 -0.68
N ALA A 371 -8.93 3.48 -1.58
CA ALA A 371 -8.68 4.07 -2.88
C ALA A 371 -9.19 3.16 -3.99
N THR A 372 -9.82 3.77 -5.00
CA THR A 372 -10.26 3.06 -6.21
C THR A 372 -9.76 3.81 -7.43
N VAL A 373 -9.25 3.11 -8.43
CA VAL A 373 -8.74 3.73 -9.66
C VAL A 373 -8.99 2.81 -10.86
N THR A 374 -9.18 3.40 -12.04
CA THR A 374 -9.22 2.61 -13.29
C THR A 374 -7.79 2.29 -13.75
N PRO A 375 -7.54 1.16 -14.43
CA PRO A 375 -6.20 0.84 -14.93
C PRO A 375 -5.59 1.95 -15.80
N ALA A 376 -6.41 2.64 -16.61
CA ALA A 376 -5.96 3.73 -17.47
C ALA A 376 -5.51 4.98 -16.68
N ALA A 377 -6.27 5.38 -15.66
CA ALA A 377 -5.89 6.51 -14.80
C ALA A 377 -4.60 6.18 -14.00
N TRP A 378 -4.51 4.95 -13.50
CA TRP A 378 -3.34 4.50 -12.75
C TRP A 378 -2.08 4.45 -13.62
N ALA A 379 -2.19 3.94 -14.86
CA ALA A 379 -1.10 3.97 -15.84
C ALA A 379 -0.68 5.41 -16.20
N THR A 380 -1.63 6.32 -16.35
CA THR A 380 -1.35 7.74 -16.64
C THR A 380 -0.54 8.38 -15.52
N SER A 381 -0.93 8.13 -14.27
CA SER A 381 -0.20 8.62 -13.11
C SER A 381 1.20 8.01 -12.98
N ALA A 382 1.33 6.70 -13.23
CA ALA A 382 2.62 6.02 -13.28
C ALA A 382 3.58 6.64 -14.29
N TRP A 383 3.08 6.97 -15.49
CA TRP A 383 3.86 7.67 -16.50
C TRP A 383 4.32 9.04 -16.02
N ALA A 384 3.47 9.82 -15.34
CA ALA A 384 3.87 11.12 -14.81
C ALA A 384 5.04 11.01 -13.81
N VAL A 385 5.05 9.97 -12.96
CA VAL A 385 6.17 9.68 -12.04
C VAL A 385 7.44 9.32 -12.81
N VAL A 386 7.35 8.45 -13.81
CA VAL A 386 8.48 8.08 -14.67
C VAL A 386 9.04 9.29 -15.40
N GLU A 387 8.18 10.15 -15.97
CA GLU A 387 8.58 11.36 -16.68
C GLU A 387 9.25 12.39 -15.76
N ALA A 388 8.79 12.54 -14.51
CA ALA A 388 9.44 13.38 -13.51
C ALA A 388 10.83 12.84 -13.13
N ALA A 389 10.93 11.52 -12.93
CA ALA A 389 12.20 10.87 -12.65
C ALA A 389 13.18 10.99 -13.83
N GLU A 390 12.72 10.84 -15.06
CA GLU A 390 13.51 11.04 -16.29
C GLU A 390 14.07 12.46 -16.37
N ARG A 391 13.25 13.48 -16.09
CA ARG A 391 13.70 14.88 -16.11
C ARG A 391 14.76 15.16 -15.05
N LYS A 392 14.63 14.57 -13.87
CA LYS A 392 15.58 14.75 -12.77
C LYS A 392 16.89 13.97 -12.96
N TYR A 393 16.80 12.73 -13.43
CA TYR A 393 17.92 11.78 -13.44
C TYR A 393 18.50 11.50 -14.82
N GLY A 394 17.79 11.81 -15.89
CA GLY A 394 18.23 11.64 -17.28
C GLY A 394 19.22 12.71 -17.76
N GLY A 395 19.47 13.76 -16.96
CA GLY A 395 20.23 14.94 -17.37
C GLY A 395 21.56 15.17 -16.64
N VAL A 396 22.57 14.35 -16.92
CA VAL A 396 23.98 14.78 -17.11
C VAL A 396 24.55 13.96 -18.27
N VAL A 397 24.21 14.34 -19.49
CA VAL A 397 25.00 13.98 -20.68
C VAL A 397 25.39 15.30 -21.32
N GLU A 398 26.70 15.52 -21.44
CA GLU A 398 27.31 16.69 -22.06
C GLU A 398 26.62 17.08 -23.36
N GLN A 399 26.49 18.39 -23.58
CA GLN A 399 25.97 18.97 -24.82
C GLN A 399 26.60 18.29 -26.05
N PRO A 400 25.82 17.64 -26.92
CA PRO A 400 26.26 17.42 -28.27
C PRO A 400 26.15 18.76 -28.99
N THR A 401 27.28 19.28 -29.44
CA THR A 401 27.34 20.32 -30.46
C THR A 401 26.43 19.95 -31.63
N ALA A 402 25.73 20.96 -32.12
CA ALA A 402 24.68 20.91 -33.15
C ALA A 402 24.93 19.91 -34.30
N THR A 403 23.86 19.31 -34.86
CA THR A 403 23.29 19.66 -36.17
C THR A 403 22.01 18.82 -36.48
N VAL A 404 20.92 19.54 -36.78
CA VAL A 404 19.72 19.26 -37.62
C VAL A 404 19.29 17.82 -37.96
N GLY A 405 18.02 17.51 -37.68
CA GLY A 405 17.25 16.47 -38.35
C GLY A 405 15.82 16.33 -37.80
N SER A 406 14.84 16.96 -38.45
CA SER A 406 13.42 16.90 -38.05
C SER A 406 12.84 15.48 -38.12
N GLY A 407 12.22 15.02 -37.04
CA GLY A 407 11.45 13.78 -37.00
C GLY A 407 10.33 13.84 -35.96
N ARG A 408 9.20 14.44 -36.33
CA ARG A 408 7.92 14.30 -35.62
C ARG A 408 7.46 12.85 -35.74
N LEU A 409 7.31 12.12 -34.64
CA LEU A 409 6.47 10.91 -34.60
C LEU A 409 5.66 10.81 -33.29
N ALA A 410 4.36 10.69 -33.55
CA ALA A 410 3.21 10.22 -32.80
C ALA A 410 3.34 9.88 -31.30
N ARG A 411 2.47 10.54 -30.50
CA ARG A 411 1.79 9.88 -29.37
C ARG A 411 1.27 8.54 -29.89
N LEU A 412 1.67 7.43 -29.26
CA LEU A 412 1.02 6.14 -29.47
C LEU A 412 -0.47 6.35 -29.19
N SER A 413 -1.28 6.31 -30.25
CA SER A 413 -2.72 6.28 -30.15
C SER A 413 -3.08 4.98 -29.44
N TRP A 414 -3.56 5.11 -28.20
CA TRP A 414 -4.27 4.06 -27.50
C TRP A 414 -5.58 3.83 -28.27
N GLY A 415 -5.54 2.92 -29.23
CA GLY A 415 -6.67 2.61 -30.10
C GLY A 415 -7.70 1.76 -29.37
N THR A 416 -8.79 2.38 -28.96
CA THR A 416 -10.11 1.78 -29.06
C THR A 416 -10.39 1.47 -30.53
N GLU A 417 -10.39 0.19 -30.93
CA GLU A 417 -11.20 -0.41 -32.00
C GLU A 417 -10.62 -1.77 -32.44
N ALA A 418 -11.27 -2.86 -32.03
CA ALA A 418 -11.41 -4.09 -32.83
C ALA A 418 -12.44 -5.04 -32.17
N ALA A 419 -13.71 -4.68 -32.27
CA ALA A 419 -14.82 -5.63 -32.15
C ALA A 419 -15.84 -5.29 -33.23
N ALA A 420 -15.53 -5.61 -34.49
CA ALA A 420 -16.50 -5.69 -35.57
C ALA A 420 -15.93 -6.52 -36.75
N ALA A 421 -16.78 -7.40 -37.28
CA ALA A 421 -16.63 -8.35 -38.39
C ALA A 421 -15.92 -9.68 -38.03
N SER A 422 -16.51 -10.86 -38.19
CA SER A 422 -17.60 -11.27 -39.10
C SER A 422 -18.24 -12.60 -38.68
N VAL A 423 -19.56 -12.60 -38.47
CA VAL A 423 -20.45 -13.73 -38.79
C VAL A 423 -21.29 -13.28 -39.97
N GLN A 424 -20.93 -13.76 -41.16
CA GLN A 424 -21.82 -14.31 -42.20
C GLN A 424 -20.97 -14.92 -43.30
#